data_AF-A0A8J7JHV0-F1
#
_entry.id   AF-A0A8J7JHV0-F1
#
_cell.length_a   1.000
_cell.length_b   1.000
_cell.length_c   1.000
_cell.angle_alpha   90.00
_cell.angle_beta   90.00
_cell.angle_gamma   90.00
#
_symmetry.space_group_name_H-M   'P 1'
#
loop_
_entity.id
_entity.type
_entity.pdbx_description
1 polymer ?
#
loop_
_entity_poly.entity_id
_entity_poly.type
_entity_poly.pdbx_seq_one_letter_code
_entity_poly.pdbx_strand_id
1 'polypeptide(L)'
;MSPVKLVRMVEAAHRLDTQIQTHALESLPEKLIGPRFYGKSVIAHLQDLGVLSPRFSMAHGTWVTAADIDILAATGAAISHNPSSNLRLRAGVAPLNALLAGGVTVGLGMDGTTLGDDEDMFAEMRLAARLHRTPQLGSPAPSYADIFQLATSGGARLMGQGDRIGKLAPGYRADLVLVNCDRITAPWVAPEIDPFKLAFLRAKAMDVDTVLVNGQVVLEAGLPTGFDLQAVRQEVAALLDTTPAPEAYRTLVAELKPLMFDWYSQWETPPLEPYGAFNSRR
;
A
#
# COMPACT_ATOMS: atom_id res chain seq x y z
N MET A 1 1.59 1.56 19.52
CA MET A 1 0.83 2.70 20.07
C MET A 1 0.18 2.27 21.40
N SER A 2 -0.03 3.16 22.39
CA SER A 2 -0.68 2.72 23.64
C SER A 2 -2.18 2.42 23.41
N PRO A 3 -2.77 1.42 24.08
CA PRO A 3 -4.19 1.07 23.92
C PRO A 3 -5.13 2.26 24.15
N VAL A 4 -4.84 3.10 25.16
CA VAL A 4 -5.62 4.30 25.47
C VAL A 4 -5.65 5.30 24.30
N LYS A 5 -4.53 5.46 23.57
CA LYS A 5 -4.49 6.36 22.41
C LYS A 5 -5.32 5.82 21.26
N LEU A 6 -5.28 4.50 21.01
CA LEU A 6 -6.07 3.87 19.95
C LEU A 6 -7.57 4.01 20.21
N VAL A 7 -8.04 3.75 21.44
CA VAL A 7 -9.46 3.93 21.79
C VAL A 7 -9.90 5.39 21.62
N ARG A 8 -9.09 6.35 22.07
CA ARG A 8 -9.38 7.79 21.86
C ARG A 8 -9.39 8.19 20.38
N MET A 9 -8.56 7.56 19.55
CA MET A 9 -8.59 7.78 18.09
C MET A 9 -9.91 7.28 17.48
N VAL A 10 -10.42 6.12 17.95
CA VAL A 10 -11.74 5.61 17.54
C VAL A 10 -12.85 6.57 17.93
N GLU A 11 -12.87 7.03 19.18
CA GLU A 11 -13.84 8.04 19.64
C GLU A 11 -13.79 9.33 18.80
N ALA A 12 -12.59 9.81 18.49
CA ALA A 12 -12.40 10.99 17.65
C ALA A 12 -12.86 10.76 16.21
N ALA A 13 -12.53 9.61 15.62
CA ALA A 13 -12.93 9.27 14.26
C ALA A 13 -14.46 9.16 14.12
N HIS A 14 -15.15 8.62 15.12
CA HIS A 14 -16.61 8.63 15.15
C HIS A 14 -17.18 10.05 15.24
N ARG A 15 -16.64 10.89 16.13
CA ARG A 15 -17.12 12.27 16.30
C ARG A 15 -16.88 13.14 15.05
N LEU A 16 -15.78 12.92 14.34
CA LEU A 16 -15.38 13.69 13.17
C LEU A 16 -15.84 13.09 11.84
N ASP A 17 -16.49 11.92 11.88
CA ASP A 17 -16.84 11.12 10.70
C ASP A 17 -15.65 10.87 9.76
N THR A 18 -14.52 10.48 10.33
CA THR A 18 -13.29 10.18 9.58
C THR A 18 -12.96 8.69 9.60
N GLN A 19 -11.96 8.32 8.79
CA GLN A 19 -11.30 7.03 8.83
C GLN A 19 -10.14 7.04 9.83
N ILE A 20 -9.61 5.84 10.12
CA ILE A 20 -8.36 5.63 10.86
C ILE A 20 -7.41 4.85 9.95
N GLN A 21 -6.17 5.31 9.86
CA GLN A 21 -5.10 4.60 9.19
C GLN A 21 -3.86 4.56 10.08
N THR A 22 -3.21 3.41 10.16
CA THR A 22 -1.94 3.25 10.88
C THR A 22 -1.03 2.24 10.19
N HIS A 23 0.24 2.17 10.57
CA HIS A 23 1.13 1.09 10.15
C HIS A 23 0.95 -0.09 11.10
N ALA A 24 0.80 -1.30 10.59
CA ALA A 24 0.74 -2.50 11.43
C ALA A 24 1.22 -3.75 10.69
N LEU A 25 1.99 -4.57 11.40
CA LEU A 25 2.53 -5.84 10.91
C LEU A 25 3.35 -5.66 9.64
N GLU A 26 4.10 -4.56 9.56
CA GLU A 26 5.01 -4.26 8.45
C GLU A 26 6.24 -5.17 8.51
N SER A 27 6.81 -5.33 9.71
CA SER A 27 8.09 -6.01 9.93
C SER A 27 7.97 -7.24 10.82
N LEU A 28 8.96 -8.15 10.75
CA LEU A 28 9.00 -9.34 11.60
C LEU A 28 9.01 -8.98 13.10
N PRO A 29 9.78 -7.99 13.59
CA PRO A 29 9.68 -7.56 14.98
C PRO A 29 8.26 -7.21 15.43
N GLU A 30 7.47 -6.53 14.59
CA GLU A 30 6.07 -6.22 14.92
C GLU A 30 5.19 -7.47 15.03
N LYS A 31 5.42 -8.49 14.20
CA LYS A 31 4.76 -9.79 14.34
C LYS A 31 5.03 -10.40 15.72
N LEU A 32 6.28 -10.33 16.18
CA LEU A 32 6.72 -10.93 17.43
C LEU A 32 6.20 -10.20 18.68
N ILE A 33 5.87 -8.90 18.56
CA ILE A 33 5.28 -8.12 19.67
C ILE A 33 4.01 -8.78 20.19
N GLY A 34 3.15 -9.27 19.29
CA GLY A 34 1.86 -9.85 19.66
C GLY A 34 1.99 -10.96 20.71
N PRO A 35 2.55 -12.13 20.35
CA PRO A 35 2.70 -13.24 21.28
C PRO A 35 3.48 -12.87 22.54
N ARG A 36 4.52 -12.03 22.42
CA ARG A 36 5.41 -11.67 23.53
C ARG A 36 4.74 -10.79 24.59
N PHE A 37 3.95 -9.80 24.17
CA PHE A 37 3.39 -8.80 25.09
C PHE A 37 1.89 -8.96 25.33
N TYR A 38 1.16 -9.61 24.42
CA TYR A 38 -0.30 -9.76 24.50
C TYR A 38 -0.75 -11.23 24.56
N GLY A 39 0.16 -12.20 24.37
CA GLY A 39 -0.17 -13.62 24.32
C GLY A 39 -1.02 -14.02 23.10
N LYS A 40 -1.16 -13.14 22.11
CA LYS A 40 -1.98 -13.30 20.90
C LYS A 40 -1.45 -12.42 19.78
N SER A 41 -1.94 -12.56 18.55
CA SER A 41 -1.50 -11.67 17.46
C SER A 41 -1.85 -10.20 17.71
N VAL A 42 -1.15 -9.29 17.03
CA VAL A 42 -1.46 -7.86 17.10
C VAL A 42 -2.90 -7.59 16.63
N ILE A 43 -3.39 -8.28 15.61
CA ILE A 43 -4.76 -8.11 15.12
C ILE A 43 -5.79 -8.61 16.13
N ALA A 44 -5.57 -9.76 16.77
CA ALA A 44 -6.44 -10.24 17.85
C ALA A 44 -6.44 -9.28 19.04
N HIS A 45 -5.29 -8.66 19.36
CA HIS A 45 -5.25 -7.62 20.39
C HIS A 45 -6.05 -6.37 19.98
N LEU A 46 -5.95 -5.91 18.73
CA LEU A 46 -6.76 -4.79 18.23
C LEU A 46 -8.26 -5.13 18.22
N GLN A 47 -8.62 -6.39 17.97
CA GLN A 47 -9.99 -6.87 18.08
C GLN A 47 -10.52 -6.78 19.51
N ASP A 48 -9.75 -7.22 20.51
CA ASP A 48 -10.15 -7.11 21.93
C ASP A 48 -10.37 -5.66 22.37
N LEU A 49 -9.58 -4.73 21.80
CA LEU A 49 -9.73 -3.29 22.07
C LEU A 49 -10.95 -2.68 21.38
N GLY A 50 -11.64 -3.43 20.50
CA GLY A 50 -12.81 -2.96 19.76
C GLY A 50 -12.51 -1.88 18.72
N VAL A 51 -11.26 -1.78 18.25
CA VAL A 51 -10.86 -0.70 17.31
C VAL A 51 -10.98 -1.08 15.84
N LEU A 52 -11.06 -2.38 15.55
CA LEU A 52 -11.23 -2.89 14.19
C LEU A 52 -12.68 -2.71 13.73
N SER A 53 -12.85 -2.06 12.58
CA SER A 53 -14.15 -1.77 11.97
C SER A 53 -13.95 -1.42 10.50
N PRO A 54 -15.03 -1.23 9.71
CA PRO A 54 -14.90 -0.68 8.35
C PRO A 54 -14.26 0.70 8.27
N ARG A 55 -14.07 1.40 9.40
CA ARG A 55 -13.34 2.68 9.47
C ARG A 55 -11.85 2.54 9.67
N PHE A 56 -11.38 1.34 9.98
CA PHE A 56 -10.00 1.07 10.34
C PHE A 56 -9.26 0.45 9.17
N SER A 57 -8.13 1.05 8.81
CA SER A 57 -7.21 0.50 7.83
C SER A 57 -5.79 0.44 8.38
N MET A 58 -5.01 -0.52 7.88
CA MET A 58 -3.58 -0.60 8.16
C MET A 58 -2.75 -0.63 6.89
N ALA A 59 -1.63 0.08 6.89
CA ALA A 59 -0.59 -0.09 5.88
C ALA A 59 0.16 -1.40 6.11
N HIS A 60 0.59 -2.01 5.01
CA HIS A 60 1.40 -3.23 4.92
C HIS A 60 0.65 -4.53 5.19
N GLY A 61 0.34 -4.84 6.44
CA GLY A 61 -0.23 -6.14 6.82
C GLY A 61 0.62 -7.33 6.35
N THR A 62 1.94 -7.16 6.28
CA THR A 62 2.88 -8.12 5.70
C THR A 62 2.90 -9.44 6.46
N TRP A 63 2.75 -9.39 7.78
CA TRP A 63 2.95 -10.54 8.68
C TRP A 63 1.67 -11.11 9.30
N VAL A 64 0.50 -10.78 8.73
CA VAL A 64 -0.79 -11.34 9.17
C VAL A 64 -0.83 -12.86 9.08
N THR A 65 -1.48 -13.49 10.04
CA THR A 65 -1.74 -14.94 10.09
C THR A 65 -3.10 -15.28 9.48
N ALA A 66 -3.39 -16.57 9.28
CA ALA A 66 -4.71 -17.01 8.82
C ALA A 66 -5.84 -16.55 9.75
N ALA A 67 -5.65 -16.65 11.07
CA ALA A 67 -6.62 -16.17 12.05
C ALA A 67 -6.79 -14.63 12.00
N ASP A 68 -5.72 -13.89 11.71
CA ASP A 68 -5.81 -12.44 11.52
C ASP A 68 -6.66 -12.09 10.30
N ILE A 69 -6.53 -12.85 9.21
CA ILE A 69 -7.34 -12.66 7.98
C ILE A 69 -8.83 -12.84 8.30
N ASP A 70 -9.19 -13.87 9.06
CA ASP A 70 -10.58 -14.11 9.48
C ASP A 70 -11.12 -12.95 10.32
N ILE A 71 -10.33 -12.42 11.25
CA ILE A 71 -10.70 -11.27 12.08
C ILE A 71 -10.89 -10.01 11.21
N LEU A 72 -9.98 -9.74 10.28
CA LEU A 72 -10.06 -8.58 9.39
C LEU A 72 -11.30 -8.66 8.50
N ALA A 73 -11.59 -9.83 7.94
CA ALA A 73 -12.78 -10.08 7.13
C ALA A 73 -14.07 -9.87 7.96
N ALA A 74 -14.13 -10.43 9.17
CA ALA A 74 -15.30 -10.32 10.05
C ALA A 74 -15.55 -8.89 10.54
N THR A 75 -14.50 -8.11 10.78
CA THR A 75 -14.59 -6.73 11.29
C THR A 75 -14.74 -5.70 10.17
N GLY A 76 -14.46 -6.08 8.92
CA GLY A 76 -14.44 -5.17 7.78
C GLY A 76 -13.23 -4.23 7.74
N ALA A 77 -12.24 -4.42 8.61
CA ALA A 77 -11.00 -3.63 8.58
C ALA A 77 -10.22 -3.89 7.28
N ALA A 78 -9.55 -2.85 6.77
CA ALA A 78 -8.90 -2.86 5.46
C ALA A 78 -7.36 -2.87 5.54
N ILE A 79 -6.72 -3.29 4.45
CA ILE A 79 -5.26 -3.25 4.29
C ILE A 79 -4.88 -2.38 3.08
N SER A 80 -3.91 -1.48 3.25
CA SER A 80 -3.16 -0.88 2.15
C SER A 80 -1.94 -1.74 1.86
N HIS A 81 -1.97 -2.47 0.75
CA HIS A 81 -0.85 -3.29 0.30
C HIS A 81 0.22 -2.41 -0.37
N ASN A 82 1.44 -2.41 0.17
CA ASN A 82 2.55 -1.57 -0.30
C ASN A 82 3.74 -2.44 -0.76
N PRO A 83 3.64 -3.17 -1.89
CA PRO A 83 4.63 -4.20 -2.25
C PRO A 83 6.03 -3.65 -2.48
N SER A 84 6.20 -2.48 -3.10
CA SER A 84 7.53 -1.93 -3.39
C SER A 84 8.27 -1.55 -2.11
N SER A 85 7.61 -0.82 -1.21
CA SER A 85 8.14 -0.46 0.11
C SER A 85 8.46 -1.70 0.94
N ASN A 86 7.56 -2.68 0.97
CA ASN A 86 7.79 -3.92 1.70
C ASN A 86 9.06 -4.66 1.24
N LEU A 87 9.32 -4.68 -0.07
CA LEU A 87 10.54 -5.29 -0.61
C LEU A 87 11.78 -4.44 -0.30
N ARG A 88 11.71 -3.12 -0.50
CA ARG A 88 12.84 -2.21 -0.27
C ARG A 88 13.30 -2.23 1.19
N LEU A 89 12.36 -2.20 2.12
CA LEU A 89 12.61 -2.21 3.56
C LEU A 89 12.90 -3.61 4.12
N ARG A 90 12.87 -4.65 3.28
CA ARG A 90 13.00 -6.07 3.68
C ARG A 90 11.93 -6.50 4.68
N ALA A 91 10.76 -5.87 4.60
CA ALA A 91 9.61 -6.15 5.43
C ALA A 91 8.97 -7.50 5.09
N GLY A 92 9.04 -7.93 3.82
CA GLY A 92 8.56 -9.24 3.36
C GLY A 92 7.54 -9.14 2.23
N VAL A 93 6.73 -10.19 2.06
CA VAL A 93 5.65 -10.23 1.06
C VAL A 93 4.34 -10.48 1.78
N ALA A 94 3.40 -9.53 1.70
CA ALA A 94 2.08 -9.69 2.32
C ALA A 94 1.33 -10.85 1.65
N PRO A 95 0.50 -11.63 2.39
CA PRO A 95 -0.20 -12.78 1.84
C PRO A 95 -1.44 -12.37 1.03
N LEU A 96 -1.25 -11.60 -0.05
CA LEU A 96 -2.34 -10.96 -0.80
C LEU A 96 -3.38 -11.98 -1.30
N ASN A 97 -2.93 -13.13 -1.81
CA ASN A 97 -3.84 -14.16 -2.32
C ASN A 97 -4.79 -14.66 -1.22
N ALA A 98 -4.27 -14.86 -0.01
CA ALA A 98 -5.07 -15.29 1.12
C ALA A 98 -6.00 -14.18 1.62
N LEU A 99 -5.53 -12.93 1.63
CA LEU A 99 -6.35 -11.76 1.99
C LEU A 99 -7.56 -11.61 1.07
N LEU A 100 -7.34 -11.70 -0.26
CA LEU A 100 -8.42 -11.60 -1.24
C LEU A 100 -9.37 -12.81 -1.15
N ALA A 101 -8.84 -14.03 -0.99
CA ALA A 101 -9.65 -15.23 -0.82
C ALA A 101 -10.48 -15.20 0.48
N GLY A 102 -9.96 -14.58 1.54
CA GLY A 102 -10.65 -14.38 2.81
C GLY A 102 -11.66 -13.23 2.81
N GLY A 103 -11.79 -12.47 1.71
CA GLY A 103 -12.73 -11.36 1.60
C GLY A 103 -12.31 -10.08 2.32
N VAL A 104 -11.02 -9.93 2.65
CA VAL A 104 -10.49 -8.70 3.27
C VAL A 104 -10.51 -7.57 2.24
N THR A 105 -10.93 -6.37 2.66
CA THR A 105 -10.81 -5.19 1.80
C THR A 105 -9.34 -4.80 1.67
N VAL A 106 -8.81 -4.84 0.45
CA VAL A 106 -7.43 -4.45 0.15
C VAL A 106 -7.42 -3.30 -0.85
N GLY A 107 -6.64 -2.26 -0.55
CA GLY A 107 -6.22 -1.21 -1.48
C GLY A 107 -4.74 -1.36 -1.84
N LEU A 108 -4.29 -0.71 -2.91
CA LEU A 108 -2.87 -0.64 -3.29
C LEU A 108 -2.30 0.73 -2.91
N GLY A 109 -1.14 0.76 -2.26
CA GLY A 109 -0.41 1.96 -1.90
C GLY A 109 1.06 1.86 -2.33
N MET A 110 1.70 3.02 -2.50
CA MET A 110 3.11 3.11 -2.87
C MET A 110 4.02 3.32 -1.66
N ASP A 111 3.46 3.89 -0.57
CA ASP A 111 4.24 4.38 0.58
C ASP A 111 5.29 5.43 0.15
N GLY A 112 6.11 5.94 1.07
CA GLY A 112 7.18 6.91 0.76
C GLY A 112 8.49 6.29 0.26
N THR A 113 8.55 4.96 0.14
CA THR A 113 9.78 4.21 -0.17
C THR A 113 9.56 3.19 -1.29
N THR A 114 9.13 3.66 -2.46
CA THR A 114 8.98 2.81 -3.65
C THR A 114 10.32 2.23 -4.12
N LEU A 115 10.29 1.23 -5.00
CA LEU A 115 11.50 0.59 -5.53
C LEU A 115 12.31 1.54 -6.44
N GLY A 116 11.64 2.45 -7.14
CA GLY A 116 12.24 3.37 -8.09
C GLY A 116 12.63 4.73 -7.53
N ASP A 117 12.35 5.00 -6.24
CA ASP A 117 12.29 6.37 -5.71
C ASP A 117 11.39 7.26 -6.60
N ASP A 118 10.28 6.68 -7.07
CA ASP A 118 9.31 7.26 -7.99
C ASP A 118 7.87 7.19 -7.43
N GLU A 119 6.96 7.88 -8.10
CA GLU A 119 5.51 7.90 -7.78
C GLU A 119 4.71 7.28 -8.93
N ASP A 120 5.07 6.06 -9.34
CA ASP A 120 4.45 5.35 -10.47
C ASP A 120 3.53 4.19 -10.02
N MET A 121 2.23 4.49 -9.90
CA MET A 121 1.21 3.49 -9.55
C MET A 121 1.08 2.38 -10.60
N PHE A 122 1.43 2.60 -11.88
CA PHE A 122 1.45 1.54 -12.86
C PHE A 122 2.59 0.54 -12.59
N ALA A 123 3.75 1.03 -12.14
CA ALA A 123 4.83 0.17 -11.70
C ALA A 123 4.42 -0.64 -10.45
N GLU A 124 3.75 0.00 -9.49
CA GLU A 124 3.23 -0.64 -8.28
C GLU A 124 2.22 -1.76 -8.60
N MET A 125 1.27 -1.50 -9.50
CA MET A 125 0.30 -2.49 -9.97
C MET A 125 0.99 -3.68 -10.65
N ARG A 126 1.96 -3.43 -11.53
CA ARG A 126 2.72 -4.51 -12.18
C ARG A 126 3.51 -5.32 -11.16
N LEU A 127 4.12 -4.68 -10.18
CA LEU A 127 4.84 -5.36 -9.11
C LEU A 127 3.89 -6.27 -8.33
N ALA A 128 2.76 -5.75 -7.85
CA ALA A 128 1.75 -6.54 -7.13
C ALA A 128 1.29 -7.75 -7.96
N ALA A 129 0.98 -7.56 -9.24
CA ALA A 129 0.51 -8.63 -10.13
C ALA A 129 1.56 -9.73 -10.38
N ARG A 130 2.86 -9.43 -10.24
CA ARG A 130 3.95 -10.39 -10.46
C ARG A 130 4.40 -11.04 -9.16
N LEU A 131 4.48 -10.26 -8.09
CA LEU A 131 4.95 -10.70 -6.78
C LEU A 131 4.09 -11.84 -6.21
N HIS A 132 2.78 -11.84 -6.51
CA HIS A 132 1.82 -12.80 -5.99
C HIS A 132 1.54 -14.00 -6.90
N ARG A 133 2.40 -14.21 -7.91
CA ARG A 133 2.39 -15.43 -8.74
C ARG A 133 3.33 -16.45 -8.14
N THR A 134 2.79 -17.58 -7.70
CA THR A 134 3.65 -18.70 -7.27
C THR A 134 4.16 -19.45 -8.51
N PRO A 135 5.41 -19.97 -8.49
CA PRO A 135 6.01 -20.69 -9.61
C PRO A 135 5.48 -22.12 -9.71
N GLN A 136 4.16 -22.27 -9.73
CA GLN A 136 3.45 -23.53 -9.77
C GLN A 136 2.30 -23.39 -10.77
N LEU A 137 2.21 -24.35 -11.70
CA LEU A 137 1.18 -24.34 -12.73
C LEU A 137 -0.21 -24.40 -12.11
N GLY A 138 -1.11 -23.53 -12.56
CA GLY A 138 -2.50 -23.48 -12.08
C GLY A 138 -2.68 -22.85 -10.70
N SER A 139 -1.61 -22.35 -10.07
CA SER A 139 -1.75 -21.66 -8.79
C SER A 139 -2.60 -20.40 -8.94
N PRO A 140 -3.52 -20.16 -8.00
CA PRO A 140 -4.33 -18.95 -8.00
C PRO A 140 -3.43 -17.73 -7.78
N ALA A 141 -3.66 -16.69 -8.58
CA ALA A 141 -3.04 -15.39 -8.45
C ALA A 141 -4.06 -14.31 -8.84
N PRO A 142 -3.94 -13.08 -8.33
CA PRO A 142 -4.86 -12.00 -8.67
C PRO A 142 -4.74 -11.70 -10.16
N SER A 143 -5.89 -11.54 -10.82
CA SER A 143 -5.94 -11.06 -12.19
C SER A 143 -5.49 -9.61 -12.27
N TYR A 144 -5.20 -9.13 -13.49
CA TYR A 144 -4.93 -7.70 -13.69
C TYR A 144 -6.13 -6.83 -13.28
N ALA A 145 -7.35 -7.33 -13.47
CA ALA A 145 -8.56 -6.64 -13.03
C ALA A 145 -8.64 -6.55 -11.51
N ASP A 146 -8.27 -7.61 -10.78
CA ASP A 146 -8.22 -7.58 -9.31
C ASP A 146 -7.23 -6.51 -8.84
N ILE A 147 -6.00 -6.52 -9.37
CA ILE A 147 -4.98 -5.52 -9.00
C ILE A 147 -5.42 -4.08 -9.35
N PHE A 148 -6.04 -3.89 -10.52
CA PHE A 148 -6.58 -2.59 -10.89
C PHE A 148 -7.71 -2.14 -9.94
N GLN A 149 -8.55 -3.08 -9.48
CA GLN A 149 -9.56 -2.78 -8.47
C GLN A 149 -8.92 -2.36 -7.14
N LEU A 150 -7.82 -2.99 -6.70
CA LEU A 150 -7.08 -2.58 -5.50
C LEU A 150 -6.60 -1.12 -5.61
N ALA A 151 -6.05 -0.74 -6.78
CA ALA A 151 -5.57 0.60 -7.06
C ALA A 151 -6.67 1.67 -7.26
N THR A 152 -7.93 1.25 -7.40
CA THR A 152 -9.08 2.15 -7.66
C THR A 152 -10.15 1.98 -6.58
N SER A 153 -11.16 1.13 -6.82
CA SER A 153 -12.29 0.93 -5.91
C SER A 153 -11.89 0.38 -4.53
N GLY A 154 -10.79 -0.38 -4.42
CA GLY A 154 -10.22 -0.86 -3.17
C GLY A 154 -9.66 0.28 -2.33
N GLY A 155 -8.85 1.15 -2.93
CA GLY A 155 -8.41 2.41 -2.31
C GLY A 155 -9.58 3.31 -1.90
N ALA A 156 -10.61 3.43 -2.76
CA ALA A 156 -11.82 4.18 -2.43
C ALA A 156 -12.53 3.64 -1.18
N ARG A 157 -12.71 2.32 -1.08
CA ARG A 157 -13.29 1.67 0.11
C ARG A 157 -12.42 1.88 1.35
N LEU A 158 -11.10 1.75 1.23
CA LEU A 158 -10.15 1.98 2.32
C LEU A 158 -10.28 3.40 2.90
N MET A 159 -10.50 4.39 2.04
CA MET A 159 -10.71 5.79 2.44
C MET A 159 -12.15 6.11 2.88
N GLY A 160 -13.05 5.12 2.97
CA GLY A 160 -14.46 5.36 3.28
C GLY A 160 -15.23 6.12 2.20
N GLN A 161 -14.76 6.08 0.95
CA GLN A 161 -15.33 6.78 -0.20
C GLN A 161 -15.77 5.84 -1.34
N GLY A 162 -16.00 4.55 -1.04
CA GLY A 162 -16.37 3.53 -2.03
C GLY A 162 -17.68 3.79 -2.80
N ASP A 163 -18.54 4.67 -2.27
CA ASP A 163 -19.80 5.09 -2.90
C ASP A 163 -19.66 6.41 -3.67
N ARG A 164 -18.47 7.01 -3.67
CA ARG A 164 -18.21 8.35 -4.24
C ARG A 164 -17.15 8.34 -5.33
N ILE A 165 -16.11 7.52 -5.20
CA ILE A 165 -14.95 7.51 -6.11
C ILE A 165 -14.51 6.07 -6.45
N GLY A 166 -13.54 5.92 -7.35
CA GLY A 166 -12.94 4.62 -7.69
C GLY A 166 -13.76 3.76 -8.67
N LYS A 167 -14.83 4.30 -9.23
CA LYS A 167 -15.62 3.69 -10.32
C LYS A 167 -16.05 4.74 -11.33
N LEU A 168 -16.09 4.36 -12.60
CA LEU A 168 -16.69 5.16 -13.67
C LEU A 168 -18.16 4.76 -13.82
N ALA A 169 -19.05 5.44 -13.10
CA ALA A 169 -20.50 5.19 -13.13
C ALA A 169 -21.29 6.45 -12.73
N PRO A 170 -22.54 6.62 -13.19
CA PRO A 170 -23.40 7.70 -12.70
C PRO A 170 -23.49 7.73 -11.17
N GLY A 171 -23.43 8.94 -10.59
CA GLY A 171 -23.43 9.15 -9.14
C GLY A 171 -22.04 9.19 -8.50
N TYR A 172 -21.00 8.69 -9.17
CA TYR A 172 -19.61 8.83 -8.74
C TYR A 172 -19.01 10.17 -9.19
N ARG A 173 -18.01 10.67 -8.46
CA ARG A 173 -17.22 11.84 -8.87
C ARG A 173 -16.42 11.51 -10.14
N ALA A 174 -16.23 12.53 -10.98
CA ALA A 174 -15.41 12.43 -12.17
C ALA A 174 -13.91 12.52 -11.82
N ASP A 175 -13.41 11.48 -11.14
CA ASP A 175 -11.99 11.27 -10.86
C ASP A 175 -11.42 10.37 -11.96
N LEU A 176 -10.75 10.97 -12.95
CA LEU A 176 -10.36 10.30 -14.19
C LEU A 176 -8.87 10.48 -14.48
N VAL A 177 -8.25 9.45 -15.05
CA VAL A 177 -6.88 9.47 -15.56
C VAL A 177 -6.92 9.07 -17.03
N LEU A 178 -6.49 9.97 -17.91
CA LEU A 178 -6.41 9.75 -19.34
C LEU A 178 -4.95 9.43 -19.70
N VAL A 179 -4.74 8.27 -20.30
CA VAL A 179 -3.43 7.79 -20.74
C VAL A 179 -3.29 7.99 -22.25
N ASN A 180 -2.14 8.49 -22.69
CA ASN A 180 -1.88 8.71 -24.10
C ASN A 180 -1.66 7.37 -24.85
N CYS A 181 -2.63 7.00 -25.69
CA CYS A 181 -2.59 5.74 -26.46
C CYS A 181 -1.37 5.65 -27.39
N ASP A 182 -0.99 6.73 -28.07
CA ASP A 182 0.14 6.71 -29.01
C ASP A 182 1.46 6.36 -28.28
N ARG A 183 1.66 6.91 -27.07
CA ARG A 183 2.84 6.61 -26.25
C ARG A 183 2.89 5.15 -25.82
N ILE A 184 1.78 4.59 -25.36
CA ILE A 184 1.75 3.20 -24.87
C ILE A 184 1.72 2.15 -25.99
N THR A 185 1.32 2.53 -27.20
CA THR A 185 1.31 1.66 -28.39
C THR A 185 2.65 1.68 -29.15
N ALA A 186 3.49 2.71 -28.99
CA ALA A 186 4.76 2.83 -29.70
C ALA A 186 5.78 1.73 -29.35
N PRO A 187 6.65 1.27 -30.29
CA PRO A 187 6.60 1.59 -31.72
C PRO A 187 5.47 0.84 -32.45
N TRP A 188 4.94 -0.24 -31.86
CA TRP A 188 3.81 -1.00 -32.38
C TRP A 188 3.19 -1.89 -31.29
N VAL A 189 1.88 -2.13 -31.42
CA VAL A 189 1.14 -3.18 -30.71
C VAL A 189 0.09 -3.77 -31.67
N ALA A 190 -0.23 -5.05 -31.50
CA ALA A 190 -1.28 -5.68 -32.30
C ALA A 190 -2.66 -5.03 -31.99
N PRO A 191 -3.46 -4.66 -33.00
CA PRO A 191 -4.75 -3.98 -32.80
C PRO A 191 -5.75 -4.74 -31.94
N GLU A 192 -5.61 -6.06 -31.84
CA GLU A 192 -6.49 -6.97 -31.12
C GLU A 192 -6.19 -7.05 -29.62
N ILE A 193 -5.10 -6.40 -29.17
CA ILE A 193 -4.74 -6.38 -27.75
C ILE A 193 -5.79 -5.58 -26.98
N ASP A 194 -6.31 -6.21 -25.93
CA ASP A 194 -7.19 -5.59 -24.96
C ASP A 194 -6.54 -4.30 -24.41
N PRO A 195 -7.17 -3.12 -24.59
CA PRO A 195 -6.61 -1.84 -24.17
C PRO A 195 -6.40 -1.76 -22.65
N PHE A 196 -7.20 -2.47 -21.86
CA PHE A 196 -6.99 -2.55 -20.41
C PHE A 196 -5.66 -3.25 -20.09
N LYS A 197 -5.43 -4.42 -20.69
CA LYS A 197 -4.15 -5.14 -20.54
C LYS A 197 -2.98 -4.32 -21.07
N LEU A 198 -3.19 -3.58 -22.17
CA LEU A 198 -2.18 -2.71 -22.74
C LEU A 198 -1.75 -1.63 -21.73
N ALA A 199 -2.70 -0.88 -21.20
CA ALA A 199 -2.44 0.16 -20.21
C ALA A 199 -1.79 -0.42 -18.95
N PHE A 200 -2.32 -1.53 -18.42
CA PHE A 200 -1.75 -2.18 -17.23
C PHE A 200 -0.28 -2.58 -17.43
N LEU A 201 0.04 -3.18 -18.58
CA LEU A 201 1.36 -3.74 -18.84
C LEU A 201 2.39 -2.70 -19.30
N ARG A 202 1.97 -1.63 -19.97
CA ARG A 202 2.88 -0.71 -20.66
C ARG A 202 2.87 0.72 -20.15
N ALA A 203 1.74 1.21 -19.63
CA ALA A 203 1.66 2.60 -19.21
C ALA A 203 2.60 2.88 -18.03
N LYS A 204 3.14 4.08 -18.00
CA LYS A 204 3.94 4.64 -16.91
C LYS A 204 3.32 5.96 -16.47
N ALA A 205 3.78 6.49 -15.34
CA ALA A 205 3.35 7.81 -14.88
C ALA A 205 3.50 8.90 -15.96
N MET A 206 4.57 8.84 -16.78
CA MET A 206 4.82 9.81 -17.86
C MET A 206 3.88 9.68 -19.08
N ASP A 207 3.11 8.60 -19.18
CA ASP A 207 2.14 8.39 -20.25
C ASP A 207 0.77 8.98 -19.90
N VAL A 208 0.58 9.41 -18.64
CA VAL A 208 -0.61 10.15 -18.22
C VAL A 208 -0.60 11.53 -18.88
N ASP A 209 -1.67 11.81 -19.61
CA ASP A 209 -1.84 13.06 -20.34
C ASP A 209 -2.68 14.05 -19.53
N THR A 210 -3.84 13.60 -19.08
CA THR A 210 -4.83 14.45 -18.43
C THR A 210 -5.37 13.78 -17.16
N VAL A 211 -5.54 14.54 -16.09
CA VAL A 211 -6.13 14.06 -14.82
C VAL A 211 -7.26 15.00 -14.41
N LEU A 212 -8.41 14.41 -14.07
CA LEU A 212 -9.55 15.11 -13.50
C LEU A 212 -9.75 14.68 -12.06
N VAL A 213 -10.00 15.64 -11.18
CA VAL A 213 -10.43 15.42 -9.80
C VAL A 213 -11.76 16.12 -9.61
N ASN A 214 -12.81 15.34 -9.33
CA ASN A 214 -14.19 15.80 -9.23
C ASN A 214 -14.61 16.66 -10.45
N GLY A 215 -14.20 16.23 -11.65
CA GLY A 215 -14.47 16.93 -12.91
C GLY A 215 -13.62 18.16 -13.19
N GLN A 216 -12.71 18.55 -12.28
CA GLN A 216 -11.76 19.64 -12.51
C GLN A 216 -10.47 19.09 -13.10
N VAL A 217 -10.02 19.65 -14.21
CA VAL A 217 -8.74 19.29 -14.84
C VAL A 217 -7.59 19.82 -13.98
N VAL A 218 -6.81 18.91 -13.40
CA VAL A 218 -5.64 19.23 -12.55
C VAL A 218 -4.30 18.96 -13.23
N LEU A 219 -4.32 18.17 -14.30
CA LEU A 219 -3.20 17.90 -15.20
C LEU A 219 -3.72 17.91 -16.64
N GLU A 220 -3.03 18.58 -17.55
CA GLU A 220 -3.36 18.62 -18.99
C GLU A 220 -2.06 18.58 -19.80
N ALA A 221 -2.02 17.77 -20.87
CA ALA A 221 -0.84 17.54 -21.69
C ALA A 221 0.43 17.17 -20.88
N GLY A 222 0.26 16.48 -19.75
CA GLY A 222 1.33 16.08 -18.83
C GLY A 222 1.86 17.19 -17.92
N LEU A 223 1.18 18.35 -17.83
CA LEU A 223 1.56 19.48 -16.99
C LEU A 223 0.45 19.85 -15.99
N PRO A 224 0.80 20.20 -14.74
CA PRO A 224 -0.18 20.67 -13.75
C PRO A 224 -0.86 21.97 -14.18
N THR A 225 -2.17 22.08 -13.96
CA THR A 225 -2.94 23.30 -14.29
C THR A 225 -2.94 24.35 -13.17
N GLY A 226 -2.71 23.92 -11.92
CA GLY A 226 -2.84 24.77 -10.74
C GLY A 226 -1.55 25.48 -10.29
N PHE A 227 -0.38 25.12 -10.82
CA PHE A 227 0.91 25.69 -10.45
C PHE A 227 1.97 25.53 -11.54
N ASP A 228 3.00 26.38 -11.53
CA ASP A 228 4.16 26.24 -12.39
C ASP A 228 5.12 25.16 -11.86
N LEU A 229 5.16 24.03 -12.55
CA LEU A 229 5.99 22.89 -12.18
C LEU A 229 7.50 23.22 -12.15
N GLN A 230 7.98 24.08 -13.04
CA GLN A 230 9.40 24.43 -13.07
C GLN A 230 9.76 25.38 -11.93
N ALA A 231 8.89 26.35 -11.63
CA ALA A 231 9.07 27.22 -10.47
C ALA A 231 9.11 26.43 -9.16
N VAL A 232 8.17 25.49 -8.97
CA VAL A 232 8.14 24.61 -7.79
C VAL A 232 9.41 23.75 -7.70
N ARG A 233 9.90 23.21 -8.81
CA ARG A 233 11.17 22.43 -8.83
C ARG A 233 12.36 23.28 -8.41
N GLN A 234 12.43 24.52 -8.87
CA GLN A 234 13.51 25.46 -8.49
C GLN A 234 13.43 25.81 -7.01
N GLU A 235 12.22 26.06 -6.48
CA GLU A 235 12.00 26.32 -5.07
C GLU A 235 12.43 25.15 -4.19
N VAL A 236 12.03 23.92 -4.55
CA VAL A 236 12.43 22.70 -3.84
C VAL A 236 13.95 22.52 -3.88
N ALA A 237 14.59 22.72 -5.04
CA ALA A 237 16.04 22.62 -5.16
C ALA A 237 16.76 23.63 -4.25
N ALA A 238 16.33 24.90 -4.25
CA ALA A 238 16.91 25.93 -3.40
C ALA A 238 16.73 25.65 -1.90
N LEU A 239 15.58 25.09 -1.51
CA LEU A 239 15.33 24.65 -0.14
C LEU A 239 16.25 23.50 0.25
N LEU A 240 16.43 22.51 -0.61
CA LEU A 240 17.28 21.35 -0.34
C LEU A 240 18.77 21.72 -0.30
N ASP A 241 19.23 22.67 -1.11
CA ASP A 241 20.60 23.19 -1.09
C ASP A 241 20.94 23.87 0.25
N THR A 242 19.95 24.44 0.92
CA THR A 242 20.10 25.14 2.20
C THR A 242 19.69 24.31 3.41
N THR A 243 19.10 23.13 3.19
CA THR A 243 18.72 22.19 4.25
C THR A 243 19.82 21.15 4.40
N PRO A 244 20.71 21.27 5.42
CA PRO A 244 21.77 20.29 5.61
C PRO A 244 21.16 18.91 5.79
N ALA A 245 21.82 17.89 5.22
CA ALA A 245 21.49 16.50 5.52
C ALA A 245 21.45 16.35 7.05
N PRO A 246 20.45 15.64 7.62
CA PRO A 246 20.24 15.65 9.06
C PRO A 246 21.30 14.80 9.75
N GLU A 247 22.51 15.35 9.90
CA GLU A 247 23.68 14.65 10.42
C GLU A 247 23.41 14.15 11.83
N ALA A 248 22.74 14.95 12.66
CA ALA A 248 22.27 14.53 13.97
C ALA A 248 21.35 13.29 13.92
N TYR A 249 20.47 13.19 12.92
CA TYR A 249 19.64 12.00 12.73
C TYR A 249 20.47 10.80 12.27
N ARG A 250 21.43 11.00 11.35
CA ARG A 250 22.34 9.93 10.90
C ARG A 250 23.21 9.40 12.05
N THR A 251 23.78 10.28 12.85
CA THR A 251 24.54 9.94 14.05
C THR A 251 23.67 9.15 15.03
N LEU A 252 22.47 9.66 15.34
CA LEU A 252 21.54 8.98 16.23
C LEU A 252 21.17 7.56 15.72
N VAL A 253 20.88 7.43 14.42
CA VAL A 253 20.60 6.12 13.82
C VAL A 253 21.82 5.21 13.91
N ALA A 254 23.02 5.71 13.63
CA ALA A 254 24.26 4.93 13.71
C ALA A 254 24.54 4.43 15.13
N GLU A 255 24.26 5.25 16.15
CA GLU A 255 24.42 4.90 17.57
C GLU A 255 23.36 3.90 18.05
N LEU A 256 22.10 4.08 17.66
CA LEU A 256 20.99 3.23 18.09
C LEU A 256 20.93 1.88 17.38
N LYS A 257 21.36 1.82 16.12
CA LYS A 257 21.28 0.61 15.29
C LYS A 257 21.90 -0.64 15.93
N PRO A 258 23.15 -0.63 16.44
CA PRO A 258 23.72 -1.81 17.08
C PRO A 258 22.94 -2.23 18.33
N LEU A 259 22.46 -1.28 19.14
CA LEU A 259 21.66 -1.57 20.34
C LEU A 259 20.31 -2.21 19.98
N MET A 260 19.67 -1.68 18.95
CA MET A 260 18.40 -2.21 18.45
C MET A 260 18.58 -3.61 17.85
N PHE A 261 19.68 -3.85 17.14
CA PHE A 261 20.01 -5.17 16.58
C PHE A 261 20.28 -6.20 17.68
N ASP A 262 21.08 -5.83 18.68
CA ASP A 262 21.32 -6.70 19.84
C ASP A 262 20.01 -7.06 20.54
N TRP A 263 19.17 -6.05 20.84
CA TRP A 263 17.87 -6.26 21.48
C TRP A 263 16.97 -7.24 20.72
N TYR A 264 16.78 -7.06 19.40
CA TYR A 264 15.91 -7.95 18.62
C TYR A 264 16.54 -9.31 18.33
N SER A 265 17.87 -9.42 18.29
CA SER A 265 18.56 -10.70 18.09
C SER A 265 18.33 -11.70 19.23
N GLN A 266 17.98 -11.18 20.41
CA GLN A 266 17.66 -11.98 21.59
C GLN A 266 16.22 -12.51 21.59
N TRP A 267 15.39 -12.15 20.61
CA TRP A 267 14.00 -12.58 20.55
C TRP A 267 13.87 -13.93 19.86
N GLU A 268 13.17 -14.87 20.50
CA GLU A 268 12.82 -16.14 19.86
C GLU A 268 11.90 -15.89 18.67
N THR A 269 12.30 -16.38 17.50
CA THR A 269 11.49 -16.34 16.28
C THR A 269 10.84 -17.70 16.09
N PRO A 270 9.51 -17.83 16.27
CA PRO A 270 8.81 -19.09 16.02
C PRO A 270 8.85 -19.44 14.53
N PRO A 271 8.58 -20.70 14.15
CA PRO A 271 8.45 -21.08 12.74
C PRO A 271 7.47 -20.16 12.01
N LEU A 272 7.91 -19.59 10.88
CA LEU A 272 7.15 -18.59 10.12
C LEU A 272 6.15 -19.22 9.12
N GLU A 273 5.67 -20.42 9.39
CA GLU A 273 4.71 -21.13 8.54
C GLU A 273 3.30 -20.50 8.62
N PRO A 274 2.51 -20.47 7.53
CA PRO A 274 2.82 -20.93 6.17
C PRO A 274 3.47 -19.86 5.26
N TYR A 275 3.65 -18.62 5.72
CA TYR A 275 3.98 -17.46 4.86
C TYR A 275 5.45 -17.00 4.92
N GLY A 276 6.36 -17.80 5.48
CA GLY A 276 7.77 -17.47 5.69
C GLY A 276 8.79 -18.41 5.03
N ALA A 277 8.36 -19.36 4.21
CA ALA A 277 9.27 -20.28 3.52
C ALA A 277 9.96 -19.58 2.32
N PHE A 278 11.23 -19.19 2.49
CA PHE A 278 12.05 -18.60 1.43
C PHE A 278 12.75 -19.69 0.60
N ASN A 279 12.13 -20.11 -0.50
CA ASN A 279 12.72 -21.08 -1.46
C ASN A 279 13.08 -22.43 -0.78
N SER A 280 13.42 -23.47 -1.54
CA SER A 280 13.69 -24.82 -1.02
C SER A 280 14.99 -24.94 -0.20
N ARG A 281 15.49 -23.86 0.41
CA ARG A 281 16.61 -23.91 1.34
C ARG A 281 16.07 -24.01 2.77
N ARG A 282 15.71 -25.26 3.14
CA ARG A 282 15.85 -25.73 4.53
C ARG A 282 17.29 -26.16 4.75
#